data_AF-X0VW85-F1
#
_entry.id   AF-X0VW85-F1
#
_cell.length_a   1.000
_cell.length_b   1.000
_cell.length_c   1.000
_cell.angle_alpha   90.00
_cell.angle_beta   90.00
_cell.angle_gamma   90.00
#
_symmetry.space_group_name_H-M   'P 1'
#
loop_
_entity.id
_entity.type
_entity.pdbx_description
1 polymer ?
#
loop_
_entity_poly.entity_id
_entity_poly.type
_entity_poly.pdbx_seq_one_letter_code
_entity_poly.pdbx_strand_id
1 'polypeptide(L)'
;METLRIDSGRFKRDFDELSAIGSTGDGGVHRPALGDDHLAARRWFRERIAADGLEFHQDGAGNHSAVLRSADPDARTLLLGSHLDSVPRGGRFDGALGVLAAYEALRAVRDAGLDLPLHLEAIDFTDEEGALVCLLGSRALAGTLDRDELDDPRCAPAAFDDRLERAGLTREGILDA
;
A
#
# COMPACT_ATOMS: atom_id res chain seq x y z
N MET A 1 -20.57 0.33 24.44
CA MET A 1 -19.44 0.73 23.59
C MET A 1 -18.37 -0.32 23.74
N GLU A 2 -18.00 -0.98 22.66
CA GLU A 2 -16.82 -1.83 22.67
C GLU A 2 -15.57 -0.95 22.87
N THR A 3 -14.64 -1.43 23.69
CA THR A 3 -13.40 -0.70 23.99
C THR A 3 -12.48 -0.76 22.78
N LEU A 4 -11.97 0.39 22.33
CA LEU A 4 -10.94 0.45 21.29
C LEU A 4 -9.76 -0.47 21.66
N ARG A 5 -9.53 -1.50 20.85
CA ARG A 5 -8.53 -2.52 21.13
C ARG A 5 -7.95 -3.07 19.83
N ILE A 6 -6.63 -3.19 19.80
CA ILE A 6 -5.90 -3.87 18.74
C ILE A 6 -6.05 -5.40 18.91
N ASP A 7 -6.40 -6.11 17.83
CA ASP A 7 -6.35 -7.58 17.80
C ASP A 7 -4.95 -8.02 17.35
N SER A 8 -4.07 -8.27 18.32
CA SER A 8 -2.71 -8.74 18.05
C SER A 8 -2.66 -10.12 17.38
N GLY A 9 -3.69 -10.95 17.56
CA GLY A 9 -3.79 -12.25 16.93
C GLY A 9 -4.10 -12.12 15.44
N ARG A 10 -5.08 -11.30 15.08
CA ARG A 10 -5.39 -10.95 13.67
C ARG A 10 -4.20 -10.28 13.00
N PHE A 11 -3.62 -9.27 13.64
CA PHE A 11 -2.45 -8.57 13.14
C PHE A 11 -1.31 -9.54 12.81
N LYS A 12 -0.96 -10.43 13.75
CA LYS A 12 0.13 -11.39 13.55
C LYS A 12 -0.18 -12.37 12.42
N ARG A 13 -1.43 -12.86 12.30
CA ARG A 13 -1.83 -13.76 11.20
C ARG A 13 -1.67 -13.07 9.86
N ASP A 14 -2.20 -11.86 9.72
CA ASP A 14 -2.09 -11.08 8.48
C ASP A 14 -0.63 -10.80 8.12
N PHE A 15 0.19 -10.46 9.11
CA PHE A 15 1.60 -10.22 8.92
C PHE A 15 2.35 -11.47 8.44
N ASP A 16 2.09 -12.64 9.03
CA ASP A 16 2.74 -13.89 8.64
C ASP A 16 2.26 -14.35 7.25
N GLU A 17 0.98 -14.17 6.91
CA GLU A 17 0.45 -14.46 5.57
C GLU A 17 1.06 -13.55 4.50
N LEU A 18 1.10 -12.24 4.75
CA LEU A 18 1.72 -11.28 3.84
C LEU A 18 3.22 -11.56 3.67
N SER A 19 3.92 -11.93 4.74
CA SER A 19 5.35 -12.31 4.71
C SER A 19 5.62 -13.58 3.89
N ALA A 20 4.62 -14.44 3.68
CA ALA A 20 4.78 -15.63 2.86
C ALA A 20 4.83 -15.29 1.36
N ILE A 21 4.27 -14.15 0.96
CA ILE A 21 4.31 -13.65 -0.43
C ILE A 21 5.69 -13.04 -0.68
N GLY A 22 6.41 -13.58 -1.67
CA GLY A 22 7.80 -13.19 -1.95
C GLY A 22 8.82 -13.67 -0.92
N SER A 23 8.51 -14.66 -0.08
CA SER A 23 9.46 -15.23 0.89
C SER A 23 10.71 -15.81 0.22
N THR A 24 11.89 -15.47 0.75
CA THR A 24 13.17 -16.01 0.27
C THR A 24 13.62 -17.29 1.00
N GLY A 25 12.79 -17.82 1.90
CA GLY A 25 13.04 -19.07 2.64
C GLY A 25 14.04 -18.97 3.80
N ASP A 26 14.76 -17.85 3.93
CA ASP A 26 15.72 -17.54 4.98
C ASP A 26 15.23 -16.47 5.96
N GLY A 27 13.92 -16.16 5.91
CA GLY A 27 13.27 -15.14 6.73
C GLY A 27 13.20 -13.75 6.09
N GLY A 28 13.76 -13.58 4.89
CA GLY A 28 13.61 -12.38 4.07
C GLY A 28 12.42 -12.42 3.11
N VAL A 29 12.24 -11.30 2.41
CA VAL A 29 11.26 -11.12 1.33
C VAL A 29 11.91 -10.49 0.10
N HIS A 30 11.39 -10.79 -1.07
CA HIS A 30 11.74 -10.20 -2.36
C HIS A 30 10.45 -9.85 -3.10
N ARG A 31 9.97 -8.63 -2.93
CA ARG A 31 8.75 -8.12 -3.58
C ARG A 31 9.10 -6.86 -4.38
N PRO A 32 9.82 -6.98 -5.50
CA PRO A 32 10.20 -5.82 -6.28
C PRO A 32 8.96 -5.07 -6.74
N ALA A 33 9.00 -3.73 -6.72
CA ALA A 33 7.87 -2.91 -7.08
C ALA A 33 7.29 -3.29 -8.45
N LEU A 34 5.97 -3.41 -8.46
CA LEU A 34 5.11 -3.87 -9.57
C LEU A 34 5.50 -5.25 -10.18
N GLY A 35 6.37 -6.01 -9.52
CA GLY A 35 6.65 -7.41 -9.85
C GLY A 35 5.54 -8.36 -9.40
N ASP A 36 5.65 -9.63 -9.77
CA ASP A 36 4.63 -10.66 -9.52
C ASP A 36 4.22 -10.75 -8.04
N ASP A 37 5.20 -10.81 -7.13
CA ASP A 37 4.95 -10.93 -5.70
C ASP A 37 4.43 -9.63 -5.07
N HIS A 38 4.82 -8.46 -5.57
CA HIS A 38 4.23 -7.19 -5.13
C HIS A 38 2.76 -7.09 -5.56
N LEU A 39 2.46 -7.44 -6.81
CA LEU A 39 1.07 -7.50 -7.30
C LEU A 39 0.25 -8.57 -6.55
N ALA A 40 0.86 -9.69 -6.17
CA ALA A 40 0.20 -10.69 -5.33
C ALA A 40 -0.08 -10.17 -3.92
N ALA A 41 0.86 -9.47 -3.30
CA ALA A 41 0.68 -8.82 -1.99
C ALA A 41 -0.45 -7.79 -2.02
N ARG A 42 -0.52 -6.99 -3.10
CA ARG A 42 -1.60 -6.02 -3.33
C ARG A 42 -2.97 -6.67 -3.56
N ARG A 43 -3.03 -7.78 -4.29
CA ARG A 43 -4.27 -8.58 -4.40
C ARG A 43 -4.73 -9.08 -3.03
N TRP A 44 -3.82 -9.65 -2.24
CA TRP A 44 -4.11 -10.10 -0.87
C TRP A 44 -4.62 -8.94 -0.01
N PHE A 45 -4.00 -7.76 -0.09
CA PHE A 45 -4.41 -6.58 0.69
C PHE A 45 -5.82 -6.13 0.31
N ARG A 46 -6.11 -6.02 -1.00
CA ARG A 46 -7.46 -5.69 -1.50
C ARG A 46 -8.52 -6.71 -1.06
N GLU A 47 -8.19 -8.00 -1.08
CA GLU A 47 -9.10 -9.06 -0.61
C GLU A 47 -9.39 -8.94 0.88
N ARG A 48 -8.39 -8.58 1.69
CA ARG A 48 -8.58 -8.31 3.12
C ARG A 48 -9.49 -7.11 3.35
N ILE A 49 -9.24 -6.00 2.66
CA ILE A 49 -10.06 -4.77 2.71
C ILE A 49 -11.53 -5.09 2.41
N ALA A 50 -11.78 -5.83 1.33
CA ALA A 50 -13.13 -6.22 0.94
C ALA A 50 -13.80 -7.16 1.96
N ALA A 51 -13.07 -8.15 2.50
CA ALA A 51 -13.59 -9.05 3.53
C ALA A 51 -13.94 -8.32 4.84
N ASP A 52 -13.24 -7.23 5.11
CA ASP A 52 -13.41 -6.35 6.25
C ASP A 52 -14.50 -5.27 6.03
N GLY A 53 -15.13 -5.22 4.84
CA GLY A 53 -16.17 -4.25 4.48
C GLY A 53 -15.66 -2.80 4.41
N LEU A 54 -14.36 -2.61 4.28
CA LEU A 54 -13.73 -1.31 4.10
C LEU A 54 -13.72 -0.93 2.61
N GLU A 55 -13.62 0.36 2.32
CA GLU A 55 -13.51 0.83 0.94
C GLU A 55 -12.07 0.63 0.45
N PHE A 56 -11.93 0.14 -0.79
CA PHE A 56 -10.66 0.08 -1.49
C PHE A 56 -10.56 1.25 -2.45
N HIS A 57 -9.43 1.96 -2.42
CA HIS A 57 -9.10 3.02 -3.37
C HIS A 57 -7.73 2.75 -3.99
N GLN A 58 -7.61 3.02 -5.29
CA GLN A 58 -6.35 3.02 -6.02
C GLN A 58 -6.23 4.34 -6.78
N ASP A 59 -5.18 5.11 -6.50
CA ASP A 59 -4.91 6.36 -7.20
C ASP A 59 -4.17 6.14 -8.55
N GLY A 60 -3.90 7.24 -9.26
CA GLY A 60 -3.23 7.20 -10.55
C GLY A 60 -1.78 6.72 -10.49
N ALA A 61 -1.13 6.84 -9.33
CA ALA A 61 0.20 6.30 -9.04
C ALA A 61 0.18 4.83 -8.61
N GLY A 62 -1.01 4.23 -8.55
CA GLY A 62 -1.21 2.87 -8.14
C GLY A 62 -1.00 2.63 -6.65
N ASN A 63 -1.00 3.66 -5.81
CA ASN A 63 -1.02 3.45 -4.36
C ASN A 63 -2.33 2.74 -3.99
N HIS A 64 -2.26 1.77 -3.08
CA HIS A 64 -3.42 0.97 -2.67
C HIS A 64 -3.84 1.38 -1.27
N SER A 65 -5.10 1.75 -1.10
CA SER A 65 -5.60 2.28 0.16
C SER A 65 -6.82 1.51 0.67
N ALA A 66 -6.83 1.25 1.98
CA ALA A 66 -8.04 0.92 2.72
C ALA A 66 -8.61 2.20 3.34
N VAL A 67 -9.90 2.47 3.16
CA VAL A 67 -10.54 3.69 3.65
C VAL A 67 -11.70 3.35 4.59
N LEU A 68 -11.68 3.94 5.78
CA LEU A 68 -12.81 4.00 6.71
C LEU A 68 -13.38 5.42 6.67
N ARG A 69 -14.60 5.56 6.13
CA ARG A 69 -15.22 6.88 5.94
C ARG A 69 -15.83 7.41 7.24
N SER A 70 -15.64 8.71 7.50
CA SER A 70 -16.48 9.47 8.43
C SER A 70 -17.92 9.57 7.91
N ALA A 71 -18.87 9.81 8.81
CA ALA A 71 -20.24 10.16 8.44
C ALA A 71 -20.35 11.51 7.70
N ASP A 72 -19.39 12.42 7.90
CA ASP A 72 -19.27 13.67 7.14
C ASP A 72 -18.43 13.43 5.87
N PRO A 73 -19.02 13.54 4.66
CA PRO A 73 -18.29 13.33 3.40
C PRO A 73 -17.27 14.43 3.10
N ASP A 74 -17.36 15.60 3.76
CA ASP A 74 -16.43 16.71 3.59
C ASP A 74 -15.31 16.69 4.65
N ALA A 75 -15.26 15.65 5.49
CA ALA A 75 -14.25 15.49 6.53
C ALA A 75 -12.85 15.36 5.93
N ARG A 76 -11.84 15.81 6.68
CA ARG A 76 -10.45 15.59 6.26
C ARG A 76 -10.05 14.13 6.42
N THR A 77 -9.09 13.69 5.61
CA THR A 77 -8.48 12.35 5.72
C THR A 77 -7.23 12.40 6.58
N LEU A 78 -7.12 11.48 7.54
CA LEU A 78 -5.86 11.14 8.18
C LEU A 78 -5.28 9.90 7.48
N LEU A 79 -4.19 10.12 6.75
CA LEU A 79 -3.47 9.10 6.03
C LEU A 79 -2.36 8.51 6.92
N LEU A 80 -2.32 7.18 6.97
CA LEU A 80 -1.40 6.35 7.73
C LEU A 80 -0.89 5.28 6.78
N GLY A 81 0.39 4.94 6.80
CA GLY A 81 0.84 3.90 5.88
C GLY A 81 2.35 3.80 5.75
N SER A 82 2.75 3.06 4.74
CA SER A 82 4.13 2.83 4.34
C SER A 82 4.13 2.19 2.95
N HIS A 83 4.77 1.04 2.74
CA HIS A 83 4.85 0.37 1.44
C HIS A 83 4.89 -1.16 1.57
N LEU A 84 4.57 -1.88 0.49
CA LEU A 84 4.58 -3.34 0.42
C LEU A 84 5.66 -3.91 -0.51
N ASP A 85 6.32 -3.06 -1.30
CA ASP A 85 7.49 -3.48 -2.05
C ASP A 85 8.69 -3.72 -1.12
N SER A 86 9.72 -4.39 -1.64
CA SER A 86 10.96 -4.61 -0.90
C SER A 86 12.17 -4.68 -1.82
N VAL A 87 13.33 -4.37 -1.28
CA VAL A 87 14.62 -4.73 -1.89
C VAL A 87 14.83 -6.26 -1.94
N PRO A 88 15.82 -6.72 -2.73
CA PRO A 88 16.17 -8.14 -2.75
C PRO A 88 16.66 -8.68 -1.41
N ARG A 89 16.00 -9.75 -0.93
CA ARG A 89 16.26 -10.35 0.39
C ARG A 89 16.11 -9.31 1.52
N GLY A 90 15.16 -8.39 1.36
CA GLY A 90 14.79 -7.40 2.36
C GLY A 90 14.20 -8.06 3.61
N GLY A 91 14.17 -7.31 4.70
CA GLY A 91 13.54 -7.78 5.94
C GLY A 91 12.02 -7.81 5.79
N ARG A 92 11.36 -8.83 6.35
CA ARG A 92 9.89 -8.97 6.28
C ARG A 92 9.08 -7.84 6.96
N PHE A 93 9.74 -6.96 7.70
CA PHE A 93 9.11 -5.89 8.47
C PHE A 93 9.14 -4.53 7.78
N ASP A 94 10.15 -4.29 6.96
CA ASP A 94 10.34 -3.00 6.31
C ASP A 94 9.16 -2.72 5.36
N GLY A 95 8.59 -1.53 5.45
CA GLY A 95 7.32 -1.16 4.82
C GLY A 95 6.09 -1.86 5.38
N ALA A 96 6.04 -3.19 5.28
CA ALA A 96 4.88 -4.02 5.56
C ALA A 96 4.31 -3.83 6.98
N LEU A 97 5.18 -3.60 7.97
CA LEU A 97 4.75 -3.33 9.34
C LEU A 97 3.90 -2.06 9.41
N GLY A 98 4.29 -0.99 8.71
CA GLY A 98 3.58 0.28 8.70
C GLY A 98 2.21 0.18 8.04
N VAL A 99 2.14 -0.46 6.87
CA VAL A 99 0.88 -0.68 6.14
C VAL A 99 -0.11 -1.50 6.99
N LEU A 100 0.34 -2.62 7.56
CA LEU A 100 -0.53 -3.47 8.37
C LEU A 100 -0.91 -2.82 9.71
N ALA A 101 -0.03 -2.01 10.30
CA ALA A 101 -0.34 -1.30 11.55
C ALA A 101 -1.41 -0.23 11.31
N ALA A 102 -1.29 0.53 10.22
CA ALA A 102 -2.32 1.46 9.78
C ALA A 102 -3.65 0.73 9.54
N TYR A 103 -3.61 -0.37 8.79
CA TYR A 103 -4.81 -1.15 8.48
C TYR A 103 -5.49 -1.71 9.75
N GLU A 104 -4.73 -2.23 10.70
CA GLU A 104 -5.29 -2.71 11.98
C GLU A 104 -5.85 -1.57 12.83
N ALA A 105 -5.29 -0.36 12.76
CA ALA A 105 -5.88 0.80 13.43
C ALA A 105 -7.28 1.12 12.86
N LEU A 106 -7.44 1.10 11.53
CA LEU A 106 -8.76 1.27 10.89
C LEU A 106 -9.73 0.18 11.36
N ARG A 107 -9.31 -1.08 11.38
CA ARG A 107 -10.14 -2.19 11.84
C ARG A 107 -10.54 -2.07 13.30
N ALA A 108 -9.62 -1.67 14.18
CA ALA A 108 -9.92 -1.46 15.59
C ALA A 108 -10.94 -0.34 15.82
N VAL A 109 -10.86 0.76 15.05
CA VAL A 109 -11.84 1.87 15.09
C VAL A 109 -13.21 1.39 14.60
N ARG A 110 -13.24 0.66 13.49
CA ARG A 110 -14.46 0.06 12.93
C ARG A 110 -15.09 -0.94 13.89
N ASP A 111 -14.32 -1.88 14.42
CA ASP A 111 -14.79 -2.92 15.35
C ASP A 111 -15.37 -2.28 16.62
N ALA A 112 -14.75 -1.22 17.13
CA ALA A 112 -15.27 -0.46 18.27
C ALA A 112 -16.53 0.39 17.95
N GLY A 113 -16.94 0.48 16.68
CA GLY A 113 -18.07 1.29 16.22
C GLY A 113 -17.89 2.79 16.46
N LEU A 114 -16.64 3.28 16.40
CA LEU A 114 -16.34 4.69 16.62
C LEU A 114 -16.57 5.49 15.34
N ASP A 115 -17.39 6.53 15.46
CA ASP A 115 -17.56 7.55 14.43
C ASP A 115 -16.55 8.67 14.67
N LEU A 116 -15.59 8.82 13.75
CA LEU A 116 -14.54 9.81 13.83
C LEU A 116 -14.87 11.02 12.94
N PRO A 117 -14.48 12.25 13.31
CA PRO A 117 -14.70 13.45 12.51
C PRO A 117 -13.70 13.57 11.34
N LEU A 118 -13.18 12.45 10.86
CA LEU A 118 -12.14 12.34 9.83
C LEU A 118 -12.24 10.99 9.14
N HIS A 119 -11.97 10.93 7.84
CA HIS A 119 -11.71 9.67 7.16
C HIS A 119 -10.38 9.12 7.65
N LEU A 120 -10.28 7.80 7.81
CA LEU A 120 -9.02 7.12 8.03
C LEU A 120 -8.61 6.38 6.77
N GLU A 121 -7.35 6.51 6.38
CA GLU A 121 -6.79 5.85 5.21
C GLU A 121 -5.51 5.11 5.57
N ALA A 122 -5.47 3.80 5.29
CA ALA A 122 -4.28 2.97 5.38
C ALA A 122 -3.71 2.74 3.99
N ILE A 123 -2.57 3.36 3.67
CA ILE A 123 -1.98 3.39 2.33
C ILE A 123 -0.73 2.51 2.20
N ASP A 124 -0.64 1.82 1.07
CA ASP A 124 0.55 1.18 0.51
C ASP A 124 1.07 2.02 -0.67
N PHE A 125 2.18 2.74 -0.46
CA PHE A 125 2.82 3.54 -1.49
C PHE A 125 3.54 2.66 -2.52
N THR A 126 3.40 2.99 -3.80
CA THR A 126 4.10 2.32 -4.89
C THR A 126 5.59 2.69 -4.91
N ASP A 127 6.45 1.67 -4.92
CA ASP A 127 7.90 1.77 -5.18
C ASP A 127 8.64 2.75 -4.24
N GLU A 128 8.46 2.55 -2.93
CA GLU A 128 9.16 3.35 -1.92
C GLU A 128 10.68 3.08 -1.96
N GLU A 129 11.06 1.81 -2.14
CA GLU A 129 12.47 1.37 -2.20
C GLU A 129 13.19 1.89 -3.45
N GLY A 130 12.44 2.42 -4.42
CA GLY A 130 12.96 3.09 -5.60
C GLY A 130 13.64 2.15 -6.58
N ALA A 131 13.04 0.98 -6.83
CA ALA A 131 13.49 0.02 -7.82
C ALA A 131 13.17 0.45 -9.26
N LEU A 132 12.12 1.27 -9.45
CA LEU A 132 11.74 1.86 -10.74
C LEU A 132 12.04 3.36 -10.73
N VAL A 133 11.45 4.10 -9.79
CA VAL A 133 11.63 5.54 -9.59
C VAL A 133 11.59 5.82 -8.09
N CYS A 134 12.53 6.64 -7.60
CA CYS A 134 12.66 6.91 -6.17
C CYS A 134 11.36 7.48 -5.58
N LEU A 135 10.76 6.77 -4.61
CA LEU A 135 9.56 7.21 -3.89
C LEU A 135 8.37 7.51 -4.83
N LEU A 136 8.18 6.72 -5.89
CA LEU A 136 7.23 7.00 -6.97
C LEU A 136 5.84 7.38 -6.45
N GLY A 137 5.25 6.51 -5.65
CA GLY A 137 3.87 6.63 -5.19
C GLY A 137 3.62 7.84 -4.30
N SER A 138 4.51 8.06 -3.32
CA SER A 138 4.36 9.17 -2.38
C SER A 138 4.70 10.51 -3.02
N ARG A 139 5.67 10.56 -3.94
CA ARG A 139 6.00 11.78 -4.67
C ARG A 139 4.95 12.17 -5.69
N ALA A 140 4.33 11.20 -6.35
CA ALA A 140 3.18 11.43 -7.22
C ALA A 140 2.02 12.04 -6.42
N LEU A 141 1.62 11.41 -5.31
CA LEU A 141 0.57 11.95 -4.43
C LEU A 141 0.89 13.35 -3.89
N ALA A 142 2.17 13.65 -3.63
CA ALA A 142 2.60 14.97 -3.16
C ALA A 142 2.72 16.02 -4.29
N GLY A 143 2.55 15.64 -5.57
CA GLY A 143 2.74 16.53 -6.72
C GLY A 143 4.20 16.95 -6.94
N THR A 144 5.15 16.09 -6.57
CA THR A 144 6.61 16.38 -6.61
C THR A 144 7.39 15.46 -7.55
N LEU A 145 6.70 14.59 -8.28
CA LEU A 145 7.29 13.71 -9.28
C LEU A 145 7.36 14.41 -10.63
N ASP A 146 8.52 14.42 -11.27
CA ASP A 146 8.70 14.99 -12.61
C ASP A 146 8.50 13.93 -13.70
N ARG A 147 8.02 14.35 -14.87
CA ARG A 147 7.94 13.53 -16.07
C ARG A 147 9.31 12.99 -16.48
N ASP A 148 10.36 13.78 -16.35
CA ASP A 148 11.72 13.36 -16.71
C ASP A 148 12.16 12.10 -15.94
N GLU A 149 11.70 11.93 -14.69
CA GLU A 149 12.01 10.74 -13.87
C GLU A 149 11.21 9.51 -14.29
N LEU A 150 10.03 9.68 -14.88
CA LEU A 150 9.28 8.58 -15.50
C LEU A 150 9.87 8.20 -16.86
N ASP A 151 10.49 9.16 -17.54
CA ASP A 151 11.13 8.97 -18.85
C ASP A 151 12.52 8.34 -18.75
N ASP A 152 13.20 8.47 -17.59
CA ASP A 152 14.48 7.83 -17.27
C ASP A 152 14.39 6.96 -15.99
N PRO A 153 13.67 5.81 -16.03
CA PRO A 153 13.54 4.94 -14.87
C PRO A 153 14.86 4.23 -14.54
N ARG A 154 15.00 3.77 -13.30
CA ARG A 154 16.17 3.04 -12.79
C ARG A 154 16.33 1.63 -13.35
N CYS A 155 15.34 1.16 -14.10
CA CYS A 155 15.37 -0.11 -14.81
C CYS A 155 15.30 0.12 -16.32
N ALA A 156 15.37 -0.94 -17.12
CA ALA A 156 15.21 -0.79 -18.57
C ALA A 156 13.83 -0.21 -18.90
N PRO A 157 13.70 0.83 -19.76
CA PRO A 157 12.40 1.45 -20.06
C PRO A 157 11.30 0.47 -20.48
N ALA A 158 11.62 -0.53 -21.30
CA ALA A 158 10.67 -1.57 -21.68
C ALA A 158 10.18 -2.42 -20.50
N ALA A 159 11.02 -2.65 -19.49
CA ALA A 159 10.63 -3.37 -18.28
C ALA A 159 9.81 -2.48 -17.33
N PHE A 160 10.03 -1.16 -17.34
CA PHE A 160 9.19 -0.21 -16.62
C PHE A 160 7.78 -0.19 -17.23
N ASP A 161 7.68 -0.06 -18.55
CA ASP A 161 6.40 -0.01 -19.26
C ASP A 161 5.59 -1.30 -19.09
N ASP A 162 6.23 -2.48 -19.17
CA ASP A 162 5.58 -3.78 -18.87
C ASP A 162 5.01 -3.83 -17.45
N ARG A 163 5.77 -3.34 -16.46
CA ARG A 163 5.32 -3.31 -15.06
C ARG A 163 4.14 -2.36 -14.86
N LEU A 164 4.14 -1.20 -15.52
CA LEU A 164 3.01 -0.27 -15.48
C LEU A 164 1.77 -0.90 -16.11
N GLU A 165 1.89 -1.49 -17.30
CA GLU A 165 0.78 -2.12 -18.02
C GLU A 165 0.14 -3.24 -17.19
N ARG A 166 0.97 -4.13 -16.61
CA ARG A 166 0.49 -5.23 -15.76
C ARG A 166 -0.17 -4.76 -14.47
N ALA A 167 0.18 -3.57 -13.99
CA ALA A 167 -0.44 -2.92 -12.84
C ALA A 167 -1.67 -2.06 -13.23
N GLY A 168 -1.97 -1.92 -14.53
CA GLY A 168 -3.04 -1.06 -15.05
C GLY A 168 -2.75 0.43 -14.91
N LEU A 169 -1.48 0.82 -14.89
CA LEU A 169 -1.02 2.19 -14.69
C LEU A 169 -0.56 2.82 -16.00
N THR A 170 -0.61 4.15 -16.06
CA THR A 170 -0.06 4.95 -17.17
C THR A 170 0.82 6.06 -16.60
N ARG A 171 1.79 6.54 -17.38
CA ARG A 171 2.66 7.64 -16.93
C ARG A 171 1.86 8.91 -16.66
N GLU A 172 0.88 9.21 -17.50
CA GLU A 172 -0.06 10.32 -17.31
C GLU A 172 -0.85 10.17 -16.01
N GLY A 173 -1.40 8.98 -15.75
CA GLY A 173 -2.10 8.70 -14.49
C GLY A 173 -1.22 8.88 -13.25
N ILE A 174 0.06 8.51 -13.33
CA ILE A 174 1.00 8.73 -12.22
C ILE A 174 1.22 10.22 -11.97
N LEU A 175 1.28 11.06 -13.00
CA LEU A 175 1.49 12.50 -12.86
C LEU A 175 0.24 13.25 -12.37
N ASP A 176 -0.95 12.69 -12.63
CA ASP A 176 -2.25 13.26 -12.26
C ASP A 176 -2.83 12.66 -10.94
N ALA A 177 -2.01 11.92 -10.18
CA ALA A 177 -2.42 11.16 -8.99
C ALA A 177 -2.93 12.01 -7.82
#